data_AF-A0A134BFN7-F1
#
_entry.id   AF-A0A134BFN7-F1
#
_cell.length_a   1.000
_cell.length_b   1.000
_cell.length_c   1.000
_cell.angle_alpha   90.00
_cell.angle_beta   90.00
_cell.angle_gamma   90.00
#
_symmetry.space_group_name_H-M   'P 1'
#
loop_
_entity.id
_entity.type
_entity.pdbx_description
1 polymer ?
#
loop_
_entity_poly.entity_id
_entity_poly.type
_entity_poly.pdbx_seq_one_letter_code
_entity_poly.pdbx_strand_id
1 'polypeptide(L)'
;MEIVTLYILKIKKKIKKNMIKVYSMPTCPDCEAIDKLVAGNPKFQVINIGEHVRYLKEFLKLRDSRKEFDRLKKINDVCIPCFVLEDGSITFNPEEVGLHVESKGASCSLNGSGC
;
A
#
# COMPACT_ATOMS: atom_id res chain seq x y z
N MET A 1 -27.93 17.24 -19.73
CA MET A 1 -27.30 16.98 -18.41
C MET A 1 -27.06 15.50 -18.12
N GLU A 2 -27.89 14.57 -18.58
CA GLU A 2 -27.72 13.12 -18.33
C GLU A 2 -26.43 12.50 -18.93
N ILE A 3 -26.02 12.92 -20.15
CA ILE A 3 -24.82 12.39 -20.82
C ILE A 3 -23.54 12.70 -20.02
N VAL A 4 -23.45 13.90 -19.44
CA VAL A 4 -22.30 14.33 -18.63
C VAL A 4 -22.20 13.48 -17.35
N THR A 5 -23.32 13.20 -16.69
CA THR A 5 -23.36 12.35 -15.50
C THR A 5 -22.95 10.90 -15.81
N LEU A 6 -23.45 10.33 -16.92
CA LEU A 6 -23.05 9.00 -17.40
C LEU A 6 -21.55 8.91 -17.73
N TYR A 7 -21.00 9.96 -18.36
CA TYR A 7 -19.58 10.04 -18.67
C TYR A 7 -18.70 10.11 -17.40
N ILE A 8 -19.08 10.94 -16.43
CA ILE A 8 -18.39 11.03 -15.12
C ILE A 8 -18.46 9.69 -14.38
N LEU A 9 -19.61 9.01 -14.36
CA LEU A 9 -19.74 7.69 -13.73
C LEU A 9 -18.85 6.64 -14.41
N LYS A 10 -18.76 6.67 -15.75
CA LYS A 10 -17.89 5.76 -16.51
C LYS A 10 -16.41 6.03 -16.22
N ILE A 11 -16.01 7.30 -16.11
CA ILE A 11 -14.66 7.70 -15.67
C ILE A 11 -14.39 7.23 -14.24
N LYS A 12 -15.27 7.53 -13.27
CA LYS A 12 -15.12 7.09 -11.87
C LYS A 12 -15.03 5.57 -11.75
N LYS A 13 -15.81 4.82 -12.54
CA LYS A 13 -15.76 3.36 -12.58
C LYS A 13 -14.45 2.84 -13.19
N LYS A 14 -13.92 3.51 -14.21
CA LYS A 14 -12.61 3.20 -14.81
C LYS A 14 -11.47 3.52 -13.83
N ILE A 15 -11.49 4.67 -13.18
CA ILE A 15 -10.51 5.05 -12.14
C ILE A 15 -10.56 4.05 -10.98
N LYS A 16 -11.75 3.62 -10.52
CA LYS A 16 -11.88 2.57 -9.50
C LYS A 16 -11.32 1.21 -9.93
N LYS A 17 -11.36 0.88 -11.22
CA LYS A 17 -10.72 -0.34 -11.73
C LYS A 17 -9.21 -0.21 -11.75
N ASN A 18 -8.69 1.01 -11.89
CA ASN A 18 -7.28 1.29 -12.10
C ASN A 18 -6.50 1.61 -10.80
N MET A 19 -6.96 1.10 -9.67
CA MET A 19 -6.60 1.62 -8.34
C MET A 19 -5.84 0.57 -7.54
N ILE A 20 -4.62 0.90 -7.14
CA ILE A 20 -3.78 0.10 -6.27
C ILE A 20 -4.26 0.29 -4.84
N LYS A 21 -4.58 -0.80 -4.14
CA LYS A 21 -4.88 -0.73 -2.71
C LYS A 21 -3.59 -0.75 -1.91
N VAL A 22 -3.50 0.11 -0.91
CA VAL A 22 -2.39 0.17 0.05
C VAL A 22 -2.95 -0.16 1.43
N TYR A 23 -2.71 -1.37 1.93
CA TYR A 23 -3.02 -1.66 3.33
C TYR A 23 -1.93 -1.05 4.20
N SER A 24 -2.35 -0.15 5.09
CA SER A 24 -1.49 0.75 5.86
C SER A 24 -2.01 0.91 7.30
N MET A 25 -1.20 1.47 8.19
CA MET A 25 -1.60 1.86 9.54
C MET A 25 -0.73 3.02 10.03
N PRO A 26 -1.29 4.09 10.64
CA PRO A 26 -0.53 5.26 11.08
C PRO A 26 0.59 5.01 12.10
N THR A 27 0.52 3.90 12.85
CA THR A 27 1.54 3.52 13.84
C THR A 27 2.72 2.75 13.24
N CYS A 28 2.77 2.58 11.91
CA CYS A 28 3.90 2.00 11.19
C CYS A 28 4.71 3.12 10.50
N PRO A 29 6.00 3.32 10.84
CA PRO A 29 6.82 4.38 10.25
C PRO A 29 6.93 4.32 8.72
N ASP A 30 7.08 3.11 8.15
CA ASP A 30 7.17 2.93 6.70
C ASP A 30 5.85 3.27 6.00
N CYS A 31 4.72 2.93 6.64
CA CYS A 31 3.40 3.29 6.17
C CYS A 31 3.20 4.81 6.14
N GLU A 32 3.68 5.55 7.15
CA GLU A 32 3.54 7.01 7.18
C GLU A 32 4.25 7.68 6.00
N ALA A 33 5.44 7.18 5.61
CA ALA A 33 6.16 7.67 4.45
C ALA A 33 5.39 7.41 3.15
N ILE A 34 4.84 6.21 2.98
CA ILE A 34 4.04 5.84 1.81
C ILE A 34 2.74 6.64 1.73
N ASP A 35 2.02 6.77 2.84
CA ASP A 35 0.74 7.48 2.90
C ASP A 35 0.89 8.94 2.46
N LYS A 36 2.01 9.59 2.80
CA LYS A 36 2.36 10.95 2.33
C LYS A 36 2.61 11.00 0.82
N LEU A 37 3.33 10.02 0.27
CA LEU A 37 3.65 9.97 -1.16
C LEU A 37 2.41 9.73 -2.04
N VAL A 38 1.44 8.97 -1.52
CA VAL A 38 0.21 8.62 -2.27
C VAL A 38 -0.96 9.57 -1.98
N ALA A 39 -0.80 10.51 -1.06
CA ALA A 39 -1.85 11.46 -0.68
C ALA A 39 -2.37 12.24 -1.90
N GLY A 40 -3.68 12.20 -2.12
CA GLY A 40 -4.33 12.87 -3.24
C GLY A 40 -4.11 12.23 -4.62
N ASN A 41 -3.31 11.16 -4.72
CA ASN A 41 -3.09 10.45 -5.97
C ASN A 41 -4.24 9.44 -6.22
N PRO A 42 -5.07 9.63 -7.26
CA PRO A 42 -6.21 8.76 -7.52
C PRO A 42 -5.85 7.33 -7.94
N LYS A 43 -4.57 7.06 -8.24
CA LYS A 43 -4.05 5.71 -8.52
C LYS A 43 -4.04 4.84 -7.25
N PHE A 44 -4.02 5.44 -6.07
CA PHE A 44 -3.86 4.71 -4.81
C PHE A 44 -5.08 4.87 -3.91
N GLN A 45 -5.48 3.78 -3.28
CA GLN A 45 -6.45 3.77 -2.19
C GLN A 45 -5.78 3.27 -0.93
N VAL A 46 -5.53 4.18 0.01
CA VAL A 46 -5.06 3.80 1.35
C VAL A 46 -6.21 3.18 2.14
N ILE A 47 -5.97 2.01 2.72
CA ILE A 47 -6.87 1.28 3.61
C ILE A 47 -6.17 1.18 4.97
N ASN A 48 -6.61 2.01 5.91
CA ASN A 48 -6.11 1.96 7.28
C ASN A 48 -6.68 0.73 8.00
N ILE A 49 -5.86 -0.31 8.19
CA ILE A 49 -6.30 -1.55 8.84
C ILE A 49 -6.61 -1.37 10.33
N GLY A 50 -6.05 -0.33 10.96
CA GLY A 50 -6.30 0.03 12.35
C GLY A 50 -7.58 0.84 12.57
N GLU A 51 -8.22 1.35 11.52
CA GLU A 51 -9.42 2.20 11.64
C GLU A 51 -10.67 1.41 12.04
N HIS A 52 -10.82 0.19 11.51
CA HIS A 52 -11.98 -0.66 11.80
C HIS A 52 -11.65 -2.14 11.58
N VAL A 53 -12.18 -3.02 12.45
CA VAL A 53 -11.97 -4.48 12.41
C VAL A 53 -12.34 -5.13 11.06
N ARG A 54 -13.18 -4.47 10.26
CA ARG A 54 -13.58 -4.96 8.94
C ARG A 54 -12.43 -4.91 7.93
N TYR A 55 -11.60 -3.86 8.00
CA TYR A 55 -10.43 -3.70 7.14
C TYR A 55 -9.32 -4.62 7.60
N LEU A 56 -9.13 -4.74 8.91
CA LEU A 56 -8.22 -5.74 9.48
C LEU A 56 -8.62 -7.15 9.04
N LYS A 57 -9.90 -7.53 9.14
CA LYS A 57 -10.39 -8.84 8.70
C LYS A 57 -10.18 -9.08 7.20
N GLU A 58 -10.43 -8.08 6.36
CA GLU A 58 -10.14 -8.14 4.92
C GLU A 58 -8.65 -8.40 4.66
N PHE A 59 -7.77 -7.65 5.34
CA PHE A 59 -6.33 -7.79 5.22
C PHE A 59 -5.82 -9.13 5.75
N LEU A 60 -6.29 -9.60 6.91
CA LEU A 60 -5.91 -10.91 7.47
C LEU A 60 -6.30 -12.04 6.54
N LYS A 61 -7.49 -12.00 5.94
CA LYS A 61 -7.89 -12.99 4.94
C LYS A 61 -6.92 -13.03 3.75
N LEU A 62 -6.44 -11.87 3.29
CA LEU A 62 -5.44 -11.79 2.24
C LEU A 62 -4.07 -12.32 2.70
N ARG A 63 -3.57 -11.81 3.83
CA ARG A 63 -2.26 -12.11 4.43
C ARG A 63 -2.08 -13.60 4.75
N ASP A 64 -3.13 -14.22 5.28
CA ASP A 64 -3.03 -15.58 5.80
C ASP A 64 -3.26 -16.63 4.69
N SER A 65 -3.79 -16.24 3.53
CA SER A 65 -4.09 -17.16 2.41
C SER A 65 -3.10 -17.11 1.24
N ARG A 66 -2.20 -16.12 1.21
CA ARG A 66 -1.33 -15.83 0.07
C ARG A 66 0.14 -16.08 0.40
N LYS A 67 0.85 -16.77 -0.49
CA LYS A 67 2.26 -17.19 -0.30
C LYS A 67 3.24 -16.02 -0.31
N GLU A 68 2.85 -14.91 -0.92
CA GLU A 68 3.61 -13.66 -1.00
C GLU A 68 3.95 -13.12 0.40
N PHE A 69 3.14 -13.44 1.41
CA PHE A 69 3.35 -13.05 2.80
C PHE A 69 4.24 -14.01 3.58
N ASP A 70 4.53 -15.22 3.10
CA ASP A 70 5.16 -16.27 3.90
C ASP A 70 6.55 -15.88 4.40
N ARG A 71 7.32 -15.16 3.57
CA ARG A 71 8.66 -14.68 3.96
C ARG A 71 8.58 -13.68 5.12
N LEU A 72 7.63 -12.76 5.07
CA LEU A 72 7.45 -11.72 6.09
C LEU A 72 6.82 -12.29 7.37
N LYS A 73 5.84 -13.19 7.25
CA LYS A 73 5.27 -13.92 8.39
C LYS A 73 6.33 -14.73 9.15
N LYS A 74 7.30 -15.34 8.46
CA LYS A 74 8.40 -16.10 9.10
C LYS A 74 9.27 -15.26 10.05
N ILE A 75 9.33 -13.94 9.85
CA ILE A 75 10.05 -13.01 10.72
C ILE A 75 9.10 -12.24 11.66
N ASN A 76 7.85 -12.73 11.83
CA ASN A 76 6.80 -12.12 12.63
C ASN A 76 6.41 -10.68 12.20
N ASP A 77 6.59 -10.35 10.92
CA ASP A 77 6.19 -9.05 10.37
C ASP A 77 4.66 -8.96 10.19
N VAL A 78 4.10 -7.78 10.39
CA VAL A 78 2.67 -7.48 10.19
C VAL A 78 2.29 -7.46 8.69
N CYS A 79 3.29 -7.29 7.82
CA CYS A 79 3.24 -7.23 6.37
C CYS A 79 2.59 -5.95 5.82
N ILE A 80 2.92 -4.79 6.38
CA ILE A 80 2.48 -3.47 5.89
C ILE A 80 3.70 -2.53 5.75
N PRO A 81 3.71 -1.58 4.80
CA PRO A 81 2.68 -1.33 3.78
C PRO A 81 2.61 -2.46 2.74
N CYS A 82 1.40 -2.84 2.36
CA CYS A 82 1.13 -3.89 1.37
C CYS A 82 0.38 -3.31 0.17
N PHE A 83 0.96 -3.43 -1.02
CA PHE A 83 0.35 -2.98 -2.25
C PHE A 83 -0.34 -4.15 -2.96
N VAL A 84 -1.62 -3.97 -3.28
CA VAL A 84 -2.38 -4.92 -4.10
C VAL A 84 -2.72 -4.24 -5.43
N LEU A 85 -2.16 -4.77 -6.50
CA LEU A 85 -2.38 -4.29 -7.86
C LEU A 85 -3.73 -4.79 -8.40
N GLU A 86 -4.13 -4.25 -9.54
CA GLU A 86 -5.42 -4.52 -10.18
C GLU A 86 -5.61 -5.99 -10.59
N ASP A 87 -4.52 -6.65 -10.95
CA ASP A 87 -4.49 -8.07 -11.31
C ASP A 87 -4.49 -8.99 -10.08
N GLY A 88 -4.50 -8.41 -8.87
CA GLY A 88 -4.44 -9.13 -7.60
C GLY A 88 -3.05 -9.58 -7.18
N SER A 89 -2.00 -9.21 -7.93
CA SER A 89 -0.61 -9.35 -7.51
C SER A 89 -0.32 -8.46 -6.30
N ILE A 90 0.66 -8.89 -5.51
CA ILE A 90 1.02 -8.26 -4.24
C ILE A 90 2.49 -7.91 -4.29
N THR A 91 2.82 -6.69 -3.88
CA THR A 91 4.19 -6.25 -3.66
C THR A 91 4.31 -5.49 -2.35
N PHE A 92 5.51 -5.53 -1.79
CA PHE A 92 5.93 -4.74 -0.63
C PHE A 92 7.00 -3.72 -1.03
N ASN A 93 7.36 -3.66 -2.30
CA ASN A 93 8.34 -2.74 -2.84
C ASN A 93 7.62 -1.50 -3.42
N PRO A 94 7.82 -0.31 -2.84
CA PRO A 94 7.22 0.92 -3.36
C PRO A 94 7.62 1.24 -4.82
N GLU A 95 8.83 0.85 -5.24
CA GLU A 95 9.30 1.12 -6.61
C GLU A 95 8.48 0.37 -7.67
N GLU A 96 8.04 -0.85 -7.35
CA GLU A 96 7.21 -1.68 -8.25
C GLU A 96 5.83 -1.06 -8.53
N VAL A 97 5.38 -0.11 -7.70
CA VAL A 97 4.16 0.66 -7.91
C VAL A 97 4.40 2.10 -8.40
N GLY A 98 5.67 2.43 -8.67
CA GLY A 98 6.11 3.73 -9.16
C GLY A 98 6.27 4.79 -8.07
N LEU A 99 6.56 4.38 -6.84
CA LEU A 99 6.88 5.27 -5.72
C LEU A 99 8.38 5.23 -5.44
N HIS A 100 9.01 6.40 -5.33
CA HIS A 100 10.38 6.52 -4.90
C HIS A 100 10.39 7.05 -3.47
N VAL A 101 10.80 6.21 -2.53
CA VAL A 101 11.01 6.63 -1.14
C VAL A 101 12.46 7.09 -1.05
N GLU A 102 12.68 8.38 -0.84
CA GLU A 102 14.03 8.84 -0.52
C GLU A 102 14.45 8.19 0.79
N SER A 103 15.51 7.38 0.75
CA SER A 103 16.16 6.93 1.97
C SER A 103 16.62 8.19 2.70
N LYS A 104 16.14 8.44 3.92
CA LYS A 104 16.87 9.33 4.83
C LYS A 104 18.22 8.66 5.08
N GLY A 105 19.18 9.01 4.23
CA GLY A 105 20.57 8.63 4.37
C GLY A 105 21.12 9.28 5.63
N ALA A 106 21.11 8.52 6.71
CA ALA A 106 22.15 8.60 7.72
C ALA A 106 22.60 7.16 7.97
N SER A 107 23.67 6.77 7.28
CA SER A 107 24.53 5.69 7.74
C SER A 107 24.97 6.04 9.17
N CYS A 108 24.38 5.39 10.16
CA CYS A 108 24.84 5.50 11.55
C CYS A 108 25.98 4.51 11.76
N SER A 109 27.14 4.81 11.18
CA SER A 109 28.39 4.14 11.49
C SER A 109 29.55 5.08 11.18
N LEU A 110 30.17 5.66 12.21
CA LEU A 110 31.42 6.43 12.08
C LEU A 110 32.63 5.55 11.68
N ASN A 111 32.45 4.23 11.60
CA ASN A 111 33.45 3.23 11.20
C ASN A 111 33.12 2.55 9.86
N GLY A 112 32.11 3.02 9.11
CA GLY A 112 31.84 2.54 7.75
C GLY A 112 31.22 1.14 7.64
N SER A 113 30.82 0.51 8.75
CA SER A 113 30.12 -0.78 8.73
C SER A 113 28.60 -0.60 8.66
N GLY A 114 28.11 0.24 7.74
CA GLY A 114 26.67 0.50 7.57
C GLY A 114 25.83 -0.79 7.52
N CYS A 115 24.54 -0.66 7.83
CA CYS A 115 23.56 -1.75 8.00
C CYS A 115 23.63 -2.87 6.96
#